data_AF-A0A227J742-F1
#
_entry.id   AF-A0A227J742-F1
#
_cell.length_a   1.000
_cell.length_b   1.000
_cell.length_c   1.000
_cell.angle_alpha   90.00
_cell.angle_beta   90.00
_cell.angle_gamma   90.00
#
_symmetry.space_group_name_H-M   'P 1'
#
loop_
_entity.id
_entity.type
_entity.pdbx_description
1 polymer ?
#
loop_
_entity_poly.entity_id
_entity_poly.type
_entity_poly.pdbx_seq_one_letter_code
_entity_poly.pdbx_strand_id
1 'polypeptide(L)'
;VELHRGGWNTQWLAEADLVVTNPGIALATPEIQTVLAKGTPVVGDIELFAWAVNKPVVAITGSNGKSTVTDLTGVMAKAAGLTVGVGGNIGVPALELLEQDADLYVLELSSFQLETT
;
A
#
# COMPACT_ATOMS: atom_id res chain seq x y z
N VAL A 1 -4.53 2.92 21.50
CA VAL A 1 -5.41 3.37 20.39
C VAL A 1 -6.82 2.89 20.69
N GLU A 2 -7.83 3.73 20.46
CA GLU A 2 -9.25 3.33 20.60
C GLU A 2 -9.63 2.34 19.48
N LEU A 3 -10.57 1.44 19.76
CA LEU A 3 -10.96 0.37 18.84
C LEU A 3 -12.48 0.14 18.85
N HIS A 4 -13.07 0.15 17.65
CA HIS A 4 -14.46 -0.20 17.41
C HIS A 4 -14.56 -1.55 16.65
N ARG A 5 -15.55 -2.39 16.96
CA ARG A 5 -15.74 -3.73 16.37
C ARG A 5 -17.22 -4.02 16.15
N GLY A 6 -17.54 -4.89 15.19
CA GLY A 6 -18.90 -5.34 14.89
C GLY A 6 -19.63 -4.53 13.81
N GLY A 7 -19.06 -3.40 13.37
CA GLY A 7 -19.59 -2.57 12.29
C GLY A 7 -18.73 -1.33 12.04
N TRP A 8 -19.28 -0.38 11.27
CA TRP A 8 -18.64 0.91 10.98
C TRP A 8 -18.98 1.95 12.05
N ASN A 9 -17.98 2.68 12.52
CA ASN A 9 -18.20 3.87 13.34
C ASN A 9 -18.35 5.10 12.43
N THR A 10 -19.60 5.47 12.15
CA THR A 10 -19.91 6.58 11.24
C THR A 10 -19.45 7.93 11.76
N GLN A 11 -19.40 8.12 13.08
CA GLN A 11 -18.89 9.36 13.68
C GLN A 11 -17.39 9.48 13.43
N TRP A 12 -16.61 8.43 13.70
CA TRP A 12 -15.17 8.44 13.44
C TRP A 12 -14.85 8.68 11.97
N LEU A 13 -15.58 8.03 11.05
CA LEU A 13 -15.42 8.27 9.62
C LEU A 13 -15.78 9.70 9.22
N ALA A 14 -16.76 10.31 9.87
CA ALA A 14 -17.21 11.67 9.58
C ALA A 14 -16.25 12.76 10.09
N GLU A 15 -15.52 12.47 11.16
CA GLU A 15 -14.58 13.40 11.82
C GLU A 15 -13.12 13.21 11.37
N ALA A 16 -12.82 12.15 10.62
CA ALA A 16 -11.47 11.86 10.16
C ALA A 16 -10.96 12.85 9.11
N ASP A 17 -9.71 13.31 9.28
CA ASP A 17 -8.99 14.10 8.28
C ASP A 17 -8.41 13.24 7.14
N LEU A 18 -8.19 11.94 7.41
CA LEU A 18 -7.68 10.94 6.47
C LEU A 18 -8.25 9.57 6.87
N VAL A 19 -8.71 8.81 5.87
CA VAL A 19 -9.11 7.40 6.09
C VAL A 19 -8.13 6.50 5.34
N VAL A 20 -7.55 5.53 6.05
CA VAL A 20 -6.66 4.52 5.47
C VAL A 20 -7.43 3.21 5.35
N THR A 21 -7.66 2.75 4.12
CA THR A 21 -8.45 1.54 3.86
C THR A 21 -7.55 0.35 3.56
N ASN A 22 -7.96 -0.82 4.05
CA ASN A 22 -7.38 -2.08 3.58
C ASN A 22 -7.82 -2.36 2.13
N PRO A 23 -6.97 -2.95 1.27
CA PRO A 23 -7.32 -3.27 -0.13
C PRO A 23 -8.56 -4.17 -0.31
N GLY A 24 -8.94 -4.94 0.72
CA GLY A 24 -10.14 -5.77 0.70
C GLY A 24 -11.46 -4.99 0.90
N ILE A 25 -11.40 -3.71 1.26
CA ILE A 25 -12.58 -2.84 1.36
C ILE A 25 -12.75 -2.13 0.02
N ALA A 26 -13.82 -2.48 -0.70
CA ALA A 26 -14.14 -1.82 -1.96
C ALA A 26 -14.43 -0.33 -1.73
N LEU A 27 -13.89 0.54 -2.58
CA LEU A 27 -14.19 1.98 -2.52
C LEU A 27 -15.68 2.27 -2.69
N ALA A 28 -16.41 1.41 -3.42
CA ALA A 28 -17.86 1.49 -3.60
C ALA A 28 -18.67 1.20 -2.32
N THR A 29 -18.04 0.81 -1.20
CA THR A 29 -18.70 0.58 0.09
C THR A 29 -19.43 1.87 0.52
N PRO A 30 -20.73 1.83 0.89
CA PRO A 30 -21.52 3.03 1.17
C PRO A 30 -20.90 3.99 2.20
N GLU A 31 -20.27 3.44 3.23
CA GLU A 31 -19.59 4.20 4.28
C GLU A 31 -18.36 4.94 3.73
N ILE A 32 -17.59 4.31 2.85
CA ILE A 32 -16.43 4.92 2.18
C ILE A 32 -16.89 5.99 1.17
N GLN A 33 -17.96 5.72 0.42
CA GLN A 33 -18.56 6.71 -0.48
C GLN A 33 -19.01 7.97 0.27
N THR A 34 -19.50 7.84 1.51
CA THR A 34 -19.88 8.98 2.35
C THR A 34 -18.66 9.83 2.75
N VAL A 35 -17.53 9.19 3.03
CA VAL A 35 -16.25 9.87 3.32
C VAL A 35 -15.74 10.61 2.08
N LEU A 36 -15.70 9.92 0.94
CA LEU A 36 -15.28 10.50 -0.34
C LEU A 36 -16.16 11.69 -0.76
N ALA A 37 -17.49 11.60 -0.57
CA ALA A 37 -18.42 12.67 -0.91
C ALA A 37 -18.21 13.95 -0.08
N LYS A 38 -17.59 13.84 1.10
CA LYS A 38 -17.19 14.99 1.94
C LYS A 38 -15.84 15.60 1.53
N GLY A 39 -15.12 14.96 0.62
CA GLY A 39 -13.78 15.37 0.21
C GLY A 39 -12.66 14.92 1.15
N THR A 40 -12.95 14.07 2.13
CA THR A 40 -11.91 13.46 2.98
C THR A 40 -11.12 12.45 2.14
N PRO A 41 -9.78 12.54 2.09
CA PRO A 41 -8.97 11.57 1.34
C PRO A 41 -9.12 10.15 1.92
N VAL A 42 -9.22 9.18 1.01
CA VAL A 42 -9.24 7.75 1.33
C VAL A 42 -8.08 7.09 0.59
N VAL A 43 -7.12 6.56 1.33
CA VAL A 43 -5.85 6.06 0.78
C VAL A 43 -5.53 4.64 1.24
N GLY A 44 -4.67 3.96 0.50
CA GLY A 44 -4.11 2.65 0.87
C GLY A 44 -2.78 2.73 1.61
N ASP A 45 -2.28 1.58 2.03
CA ASP A 45 -0.95 1.41 2.61
C ASP A 45 0.17 1.78 1.62
N ILE A 46 -0.03 1.50 0.33
CA ILE A 46 0.92 1.85 -0.73
C ILE A 46 1.06 3.36 -0.91
N GLU A 47 -0.03 4.13 -0.75
CA GLU A 47 0.02 5.59 -0.85
C GLU A 47 0.76 6.20 0.36
N LEU A 48 0.52 5.67 1.56
CA LEU A 48 1.30 6.04 2.75
C LEU A 48 2.79 5.72 2.56
N PHE A 49 3.11 4.58 1.94
CA PHE A 49 4.48 4.24 1.58
C PHE A 49 5.06 5.26 0.60
N ALA A 50 4.32 5.63 -0.44
CA ALA A 50 4.74 6.60 -1.45
C ALA A 50 5.01 7.99 -0.86
N TRP A 51 4.27 8.41 0.17
CA TRP A 51 4.53 9.66 0.89
C TRP A 51 5.81 9.63 1.72
N ALA A 52 6.17 8.47 2.27
CA ALA A 52 7.29 8.34 3.19
C ALA A 52 8.61 7.95 2.51
N VAL A 53 8.54 7.22 1.39
CA VAL A 53 9.73 6.69 0.71
C VAL A 53 10.58 7.81 0.11
N ASN A 54 11.89 7.76 0.35
CA ASN A 54 12.87 8.72 -0.19
C ASN A 54 13.94 8.05 -1.06
N LYS A 55 13.72 6.79 -1.44
CA LYS A 55 14.61 5.97 -2.28
C LYS A 55 13.89 5.54 -3.56
N PRO A 56 14.61 5.11 -4.60
CA PRO A 56 14.01 4.56 -5.81
C PRO A 56 13.07 3.37 -5.54
N VAL A 57 12.00 3.28 -6.32
CA VAL A 57 10.99 2.21 -6.24
C VAL A 57 10.76 1.62 -7.63
N VAL A 58 10.78 0.29 -7.72
CA VAL A 58 10.32 -0.47 -8.88
C VAL A 58 8.97 -1.08 -8.53
N ALA A 59 7.90 -0.60 -9.17
CA ALA A 59 6.55 -1.10 -8.99
C ALA A 59 6.18 -2.10 -10.11
N ILE A 60 5.77 -3.30 -9.73
CA ILE A 60 5.45 -4.40 -10.65
C ILE A 60 3.99 -4.80 -10.45
N THR A 61 3.18 -4.67 -11.50
CA THR A 61 1.79 -5.10 -11.54
C THR A 61 1.51 -5.98 -12.76
N GLY A 62 0.28 -6.48 -12.88
CA GLY A 62 -0.16 -7.35 -13.97
C GLY A 62 -1.00 -8.54 -13.49
N SER A 63 -1.67 -9.23 -14.40
CA SER A 63 -2.49 -10.39 -14.04
C SER A 63 -1.65 -11.60 -13.66
N ASN A 64 -0.52 -11.81 -14.34
CA ASN A 64 0.36 -12.98 -14.17
C ASN A 64 1.83 -12.58 -14.10
N GLY A 65 2.65 -13.41 -13.46
CA GLY A 65 4.11 -13.26 -13.43
C GLY A 65 4.65 -12.17 -12.48
N LYS A 66 3.78 -11.39 -11.84
CA LYS A 66 4.18 -10.32 -10.90
C LYS A 66 5.20 -10.79 -9.86
N SER A 67 4.91 -11.88 -9.16
CA SER A 67 5.74 -12.36 -8.04
C SER A 67 7.10 -12.82 -8.54
N THR A 68 7.12 -13.60 -9.64
CA THR A 68 8.37 -14.04 -10.25
C THR A 68 9.23 -12.87 -10.73
N VAL A 69 8.63 -11.85 -11.35
CA VAL A 69 9.39 -10.68 -11.82
C VAL A 69 9.86 -9.82 -10.64
N THR A 70 9.06 -9.71 -9.57
CA THR A 70 9.40 -9.00 -8.34
C THR A 70 10.60 -9.66 -7.66
N ASP A 71 10.54 -10.97 -7.47
CA ASP A 71 11.63 -11.76 -6.88
C ASP A 71 12.90 -11.69 -7.74
N LEU A 72 12.77 -11.85 -9.06
CA LEU A 72 13.90 -11.80 -9.99
C LEU A 72 14.58 -10.42 -9.98
N THR A 73 13.79 -9.35 -9.93
CA THR A 73 14.31 -7.97 -9.83
C THR A 73 15.06 -7.76 -8.51
N GLY A 74 14.53 -8.30 -7.41
CA GLY A 74 15.22 -8.30 -6.12
C GLY A 74 16.57 -9.04 -6.16
N VAL A 75 16.62 -10.21 -6.81
CA VAL A 75 17.88 -10.97 -7.00
C VAL A 75 18.88 -10.19 -7.84
N MET A 76 18.44 -9.56 -8.93
CA MET A 76 19.29 -8.73 -9.79
C MET A 76 19.86 -7.51 -9.05
N ALA A 77 19.04 -6.82 -8.25
CA ALA A 77 19.49 -5.68 -7.44
C ALA A 77 20.56 -6.10 -6.40
N LYS A 78 20.35 -7.23 -5.71
CA LYS A 78 21.36 -7.80 -4.80
C LYS A 78 22.65 -8.16 -5.52
N ALA A 79 22.55 -8.76 -6.71
CA ALA A 79 23.72 -9.12 -7.53
C ALA A 79 24.49 -7.88 -8.01
N ALA A 80 23.82 -6.73 -8.14
CA ALA A 80 24.45 -5.44 -8.43
C ALA A 80 25.06 -4.75 -7.19
N GLY A 81 24.99 -5.38 -6.00
CA GLY A 81 25.56 -4.85 -4.77
C GLY A 81 24.66 -3.87 -4.01
N LEU A 82 23.37 -3.76 -4.38
CA LEU A 82 22.41 -2.91 -3.69
C LEU A 82 21.78 -3.63 -2.49
N THR A 83 21.53 -2.88 -1.41
CA THR A 83 20.55 -3.29 -0.40
C THR A 83 19.14 -3.07 -0.97
N VAL A 84 18.29 -4.09 -0.90
CA VAL A 84 16.96 -4.05 -1.54
C VAL A 84 15.87 -4.57 -0.62
N GLY A 85 14.81 -3.78 -0.46
CA GLY A 85 13.55 -4.21 0.16
C GLY A 85 12.61 -4.76 -0.90
N VAL A 86 12.12 -5.99 -0.72
CA VAL A 86 11.21 -6.65 -1.67
C VAL A 86 9.91 -7.01 -0.95
N GLY A 87 8.76 -6.61 -1.49
CA GLY A 87 7.47 -6.87 -0.86
C GLY A 87 6.29 -6.18 -1.56
N GLY A 88 5.32 -5.69 -0.78
CA GLY A 88 4.08 -5.08 -1.28
C GLY A 88 2.88 -6.01 -1.10
N ASN A 89 2.22 -6.36 -2.20
CA ASN A 89 1.04 -7.24 -2.23
C ASN A 89 1.31 -8.64 -1.65
N ILE A 90 2.52 -9.17 -1.85
CA ILE A 90 2.96 -10.47 -1.35
C ILE A 90 4.27 -10.30 -0.58
N GLY A 91 4.43 -11.06 0.49
CA GLY A 91 5.62 -11.01 1.34
C GLY A 91 5.50 -9.94 2.42
N VAL A 92 6.51 -9.08 2.51
CA VAL A 92 6.58 -8.03 3.53
C VAL A 92 5.69 -6.85 3.11
N PRO A 93 4.78 -6.34 3.96
CA PRO A 93 4.00 -5.13 3.68
C PRO A 93 4.90 -3.94 3.36
N ALA A 94 4.48 -3.07 2.42
CA ALA A 94 5.33 -1.97 1.95
C ALA A 94 5.79 -1.04 3.09
N LEU A 95 4.90 -0.75 4.06
CA LEU A 95 5.23 0.12 5.19
C LEU A 95 6.31 -0.47 6.12
N GLU A 96 6.38 -1.80 6.27
CA GLU A 96 7.44 -2.46 7.05
C GLU A 96 8.79 -2.39 6.32
N LEU A 97 8.78 -2.33 4.98
CA LEU A 97 10.03 -2.17 4.23
C LEU A 97 10.71 -0.84 4.52
N LEU A 98 9.98 0.22 4.89
CA LEU A 98 10.56 1.53 5.22
C LEU A 98 11.50 1.48 6.44
N GLU A 99 11.37 0.48 7.30
CA GLU A 99 12.30 0.26 8.41
C GLU A 99 13.66 -0.27 7.95
N GLN A 100 13.69 -0.86 6.74
CA GLN A 100 14.91 -1.31 6.09
C GLN A 100 15.42 -0.13 5.25
N ASP A 101 16.44 0.60 5.70
CA ASP A 101 17.08 1.68 4.93
C ASP A 101 17.80 1.13 3.69
N ALA A 102 17.01 0.70 2.69
CA ALA A 102 17.47 0.08 1.47
C ALA A 102 17.91 1.14 0.45
N ASP A 103 18.69 0.70 -0.55
CA ASP A 103 19.04 1.52 -1.70
C ASP A 103 17.93 1.52 -2.75
N LEU A 104 17.10 0.46 -2.77
CA LEU A 104 16.02 0.24 -3.73
C LEU A 104 14.87 -0.52 -3.08
N TYR A 105 13.63 -0.17 -3.42
CA TYR A 105 12.45 -0.97 -3.10
C TYR A 105 11.87 -1.60 -4.37
N VAL A 106 11.51 -2.88 -4.30
CA VAL A 106 10.83 -3.60 -5.38
C VAL A 106 9.50 -4.08 -4.85
N LEU A 107 8.42 -3.49 -5.36
CA LEU A 107 7.07 -3.72 -4.88
C LEU A 107 6.24 -4.47 -5.92
N GLU A 108 5.70 -5.62 -5.53
CA GLU A 108 4.56 -6.19 -6.22
C GLU A 108 3.30 -5.40 -5.82
N LEU A 109 2.50 -4.95 -6.79
CA LEU A 109 1.24 -4.24 -6.56
C LEU A 109 0.07 -4.95 -7.23
N SER A 110 -1.02 -5.12 -6.49
CA SER A 110 -2.31 -5.54 -7.05
C SER A 110 -3.07 -4.36 -7.66
N SER A 111 -4.07 -4.64 -8.51
CA SER A 111 -4.96 -3.60 -9.07
C SER A 111 -5.73 -2.88 -7.97
N PHE A 112 -6.18 -3.59 -6.93
CA PHE A 112 -6.92 -3.01 -5.81
C PHE A 112 -6.09 -1.99 -5.02
N GLN A 113 -4.81 -2.27 -4.81
CA GLN A 113 -3.91 -1.32 -4.14
C GLN A 113 -3.70 -0.04 -4.96
N LEU A 114 -3.65 -0.16 -6.29
CA LEU A 114 -3.50 0.97 -7.22
C LEU A 114 -4.78 1.81 -7.38
N GLU A 115 -5.95 1.30 -6.98
CA GLU A 115 -7.19 2.09 -6.97
C GLU A 115 -7.24 3.09 -5.80
N THR A 116 -6.37 2.90 -4.79
CA THR A 116 -6.31 3.70 -3.56
C THR A 116 -5.03 4.54 -3.45
N THR A 117 -4.35 4.75 -4.57
CA THR A 117 -3.23 5.70 -4.76
C THR A 117 -3.71 6.93 -5.51
#